data_AF-A0A3G2QWT0-F1
#
_entry.id   AF-A0A3G2QWT0-F1
#
_cell.length_a   1.000
_cell.length_b   1.000
_cell.length_c   1.000
_cell.angle_alpha   90.00
_cell.angle_beta   90.00
_cell.angle_gamma   90.00
#
_symmetry.space_group_name_H-M   'P 1'
#
loop_
_entity.id
_entity.type
_entity.pdbx_description
1 polymer ?
#
loop_
_entity_poly.entity_id
_entity_poly.type
_entity_poly.pdbx_seq_one_letter_code
_entity_poly.pdbx_strand_id
1 'polypeptide(L)'
;MLNITIFILTLLILISQNLLLLNEESLILLCFIIFTWLVYNKLKTSIQFDLNSRALNIHKSIQSSFDYILVSLKSELNIQQKVRDLTDNFCDLKSYFMKLNTFLILELKEFTLGNYQKSYKKKLVFTQRLEKQTSKLLALLIVKKLRKITNLNQYYLKNFQLGTWKCIYKITLREYFETIQKRV
;
A
#
# COMPACT_ATOMS: atom_id res chain seq x y z
N MET A 1 46.76 42.25 73.11
CA MET A 1 46.45 42.66 74.50
C MET A 1 45.64 43.95 74.57
N LEU A 2 45.97 45.00 73.79
CA LEU A 2 45.22 46.27 73.74
C LEU A 2 43.70 46.12 73.54
N ASN A 3 43.25 45.22 72.65
CA ASN A 3 41.81 45.01 72.43
C ASN A 3 41.09 44.44 73.66
N ILE A 4 41.75 43.58 74.44
CA ILE A 4 41.16 42.97 75.65
C ILE A 4 41.13 44.01 76.77
N THR A 5 42.20 44.80 76.94
CA THR A 5 42.24 45.87 77.93
C THR A 5 41.24 46.97 77.64
N ILE A 6 41.07 47.37 76.37
CA ILE A 6 40.05 48.33 75.94
C ILE A 6 38.66 47.76 76.22
N PHE A 7 38.41 46.49 75.90
CA PHE A 7 37.12 45.83 76.18
C PHE A 7 36.78 45.83 77.68
N ILE A 8 37.74 45.43 78.53
CA ILE A 8 37.57 45.44 79.99
C ILE A 8 37.30 46.86 80.51
N LEU A 9 38.04 47.86 80.01
CA LEU A 9 37.90 49.25 80.43
C LEU A 9 36.55 49.84 80.00
N THR A 10 36.08 49.53 78.79
CA THR A 10 34.73 49.90 78.34
C THR A 10 33.64 49.24 79.17
N LEU A 11 33.81 47.96 79.53
CA LEU A 11 32.84 47.21 80.35
C LEU A 11 32.77 47.78 81.77
N LEU A 12 33.91 48.16 82.35
CA LEU A 12 33.99 48.86 83.63
C LEU A 12 33.29 50.22 83.60
N ILE A 13 33.47 51.00 82.54
CA ILE A 13 32.77 52.29 82.37
C ILE A 13 31.26 52.08 82.26
N LEU A 14 30.81 51.08 81.49
CA LEU A 14 29.39 50.73 81.31
C LEU A 14 28.72 50.29 82.63
N ILE A 15 29.43 49.53 83.47
CA ILE A 15 28.96 49.14 84.80
C ILE A 15 28.94 50.36 85.74
N SER A 16 30.01 51.16 85.74
CA SER A 16 30.13 52.34 86.62
C SER A 16 29.10 53.43 86.32
N GLN A 17 28.65 53.55 85.06
CA GLN A 17 27.61 54.50 84.65
C GLN A 17 26.18 53.96 84.83
N ASN A 18 26.00 52.77 85.44
CA ASN A 18 24.72 52.06 85.59
C ASN A 18 23.97 51.82 84.26
N LEU A 19 24.64 51.93 83.11
CA LEU A 19 24.05 51.61 81.81
C LEU A 19 23.82 50.10 81.66
N LEU A 20 24.68 49.29 82.30
CA LEU A 20 24.57 47.85 82.38
C LEU A 20 24.30 47.46 83.84
N LEU A 21 23.03 47.33 84.20
CA LEU A 21 22.65 46.80 85.51
C LEU A 21 22.89 45.28 85.53
N LEU A 22 23.83 44.85 86.37
CA LEU A 22 24.08 43.43 86.64
C LEU A 22 22.92 42.86 87.47
N ASN A 23 21.85 42.48 86.78
CA ASN A 23 20.68 41.81 87.33
C ASN A 23 20.61 40.34 86.90
N GLU A 24 19.72 39.54 87.51
CA GLU A 24 19.46 38.14 87.15
C GLU A 24 19.19 37.98 85.64
N GLU A 25 18.45 38.91 85.04
CA GLU A 25 18.17 38.94 83.60
C GLU A 25 19.43 39.08 82.73
N SER A 26 20.43 39.83 83.19
CA SER A 26 21.70 39.99 82.47
C SER A 26 22.55 38.71 82.48
N LEU A 27 22.46 37.92 83.56
CA LEU A 27 23.11 36.62 83.67
C LEU A 27 22.42 35.58 82.78
N ILE A 28 21.08 35.61 82.73
CA ILE A 28 20.28 34.78 81.81
C ILE A 28 20.66 35.09 80.36
N LEU A 29 20.79 36.38 79.99
CA LEU A 29 21.20 36.81 78.65
C LEU A 29 22.59 36.28 78.29
N LEU A 30 23.56 36.39 79.21
CA LEU A 30 24.92 35.90 78.99
C LEU A 30 24.94 34.37 78.81
N CYS A 31 24.16 33.64 79.60
CA CYS A 31 24.01 32.19 79.45
C CYS A 31 23.39 31.81 78.09
N PHE A 32 22.40 32.57 77.63
CA PHE A 32 21.78 32.39 76.31
C PHE A 32 22.76 32.67 75.16
N ILE A 33 23.59 33.71 75.26
CA ILE A 33 24.62 34.02 74.25
C ILE A 33 25.66 32.89 74.17
N ILE A 34 26.12 32.38 75.32
CA ILE A 34 27.07 31.25 75.35
C ILE A 34 26.41 29.99 74.78
N PHE A 35 25.16 29.72 75.14
CA PHE A 35 24.41 28.58 74.61
C PHE A 35 24.25 28.66 73.09
N THR A 36 23.80 29.80 72.55
CA THR A 36 23.64 29.99 71.10
C THR A 36 24.96 29.88 70.36
N TRP A 37 26.05 30.41 70.91
CA TRP A 37 27.40 30.24 70.37
C TRP A 37 27.83 28.76 70.32
N LEU A 38 27.60 28.01 71.40
CA LEU A 38 27.93 26.59 71.48
C LEU A 38 27.10 25.75 70.50
N VAL A 39 25.80 26.03 70.42
CA VAL A 39 24.88 25.37 69.47
C VAL A 39 25.30 25.66 68.03
N TYR A 40 25.59 26.91 67.69
CA TYR A 40 26.07 27.28 66.36
C TYR A 40 27.36 26.53 66.00
N ASN A 41 28.37 26.56 66.86
CA ASN A 41 29.66 25.92 66.57
C ASN A 41 29.58 24.39 66.48
N LYS A 42 28.72 23.75 67.28
CA LYS A 42 28.55 22.29 67.23
C LYS A 42 27.68 21.83 66.05
N LEU A 43 26.61 22.55 65.74
CA LEU A 43 25.62 22.10 64.75
C LEU A 43 25.87 22.60 63.33
N LYS A 44 26.60 23.72 63.14
CA LYS A 44 26.82 24.33 61.83
C LYS A 44 27.34 23.33 60.80
N THR A 45 28.34 22.53 61.15
CA THR A 45 28.96 21.56 60.24
C THR A 45 27.99 20.45 59.84
N SER A 46 27.22 19.91 60.79
CA SER A 46 26.21 18.89 60.55
C SER A 46 25.09 19.40 59.66
N ILE A 47 24.55 20.59 59.96
CA ILE A 47 23.49 21.22 59.17
C ILE A 47 23.99 21.53 57.75
N GLN A 48 25.19 22.10 57.62
CA GLN A 48 25.78 22.40 56.32
C GLN A 48 26.02 21.14 55.49
N PHE A 49 26.47 20.04 56.12
CA PHE A 49 26.67 18.77 55.43
C PHE A 49 25.36 18.18 54.93
N ASP A 50 24.31 18.14 55.77
CA ASP A 50 23.00 17.62 55.37
C ASP A 50 22.38 18.45 54.23
N LEU A 51 22.44 19.79 54.34
CA LEU A 51 21.94 20.68 53.30
C LEU A 51 22.69 20.49 51.96
N ASN A 52 24.02 20.38 52.00
CA ASN A 52 24.82 20.14 50.80
C ASN A 52 24.54 18.76 50.18
N SER A 53 24.40 17.72 51.01
CA SER A 53 24.05 16.37 50.57
C SER A 53 22.67 16.36 49.90
N ARG A 54 21.67 17.00 50.49
CA ARG A 54 20.33 17.14 49.91
C ARG A 54 20.36 17.91 48.60
N ALA A 55 21.09 19.03 48.54
CA ALA A 55 21.23 19.82 47.32
C ALA A 55 21.87 19.00 46.19
N LEU A 56 22.93 18.23 46.48
CA LEU A 56 23.57 17.33 45.52
C LEU A 56 22.62 16.22 45.05
N ASN A 57 21.84 15.63 45.95
CA ASN A 57 20.88 14.58 45.60
C ASN A 57 19.76 15.11 44.72
N ILE A 58 19.24 16.30 45.02
CA ILE A 58 18.24 16.99 44.19
C ILE A 58 18.83 17.31 42.81
N HIS A 59 20.06 17.82 42.76
CA HIS A 59 20.71 18.10 41.48
C HIS A 59 20.87 16.83 40.63
N LYS A 60 21.37 15.74 41.22
CA LYS A 60 21.52 14.45 40.54
C LYS A 60 20.19 13.86 40.08
N SER A 61 19.14 13.94 40.90
CA SER A 61 17.83 13.40 40.53
C SER A 61 17.23 14.16 39.34
N ILE A 62 17.31 15.49 39.37
CA ILE A 62 16.88 16.36 38.28
C ILE A 62 17.68 16.05 37.01
N GLN A 63 19.01 15.99 37.10
CA GLN A 63 19.87 15.68 35.96
C GLN A 63 19.53 14.33 35.34
N SER A 64 19.42 13.27 36.16
CA SER A 64 19.07 11.93 35.67
C SER A 64 17.68 11.86 35.02
N SER A 65 16.74 12.65 35.53
CA SER A 65 15.39 12.75 34.96
C SER A 65 15.41 13.46 33.61
N PHE A 66 16.20 14.53 33.46
CA PHE A 66 16.39 15.19 32.17
C PHE A 66 17.08 14.27 31.16
N ASP A 67 18.12 13.55 31.56
CA ASP A 67 18.81 12.60 30.68
C ASP A 67 17.85 11.50 30.20
N TYR A 68 17.02 10.97 31.10
CA TYR A 68 16.00 9.98 30.76
C TYR A 68 14.97 10.54 29.77
N ILE A 69 14.45 11.75 30.01
CA ILE A 69 13.49 12.41 29.13
C ILE A 69 14.11 12.63 27.74
N LEU A 70 15.38 13.05 27.67
CA LEU A 70 16.08 13.28 26.41
C LEU A 70 16.21 11.98 25.60
N VAL A 71 16.62 10.89 26.26
CA VAL A 71 16.69 9.56 25.62
C VAL A 71 15.31 9.10 25.14
N SER A 72 14.28 9.27 25.96
CA SER A 72 12.90 8.91 25.61
C SER A 72 12.40 9.70 24.40
N LEU A 73 12.60 11.02 24.37
CA LEU A 73 12.24 11.88 23.24
C LEU A 73 12.97 11.49 21.96
N LYS A 74 14.27 11.19 22.05
CA LYS A 74 15.06 10.74 20.90
C LYS A 74 14.54 9.41 20.36
N SER A 75 14.14 8.49 21.25
CA SER A 75 13.56 7.21 20.85
C SER A 75 12.21 7.40 20.15
N GLU A 76 11.37 8.31 20.66
CA GLU A 76 10.05 8.61 20.10
C GLU A 76 10.17 9.24 18.71
N LEU A 77 11.10 10.19 18.53
CA LEU A 77 11.38 10.77 17.21
C LEU A 77 11.84 9.72 16.20
N ASN A 78 12.70 8.78 16.62
CA ASN A 78 13.12 7.68 15.75
C ASN A 78 11.96 6.76 15.37
N ILE A 79 11.03 6.50 16.29
CA ILE A 79 9.82 5.70 16.00
C ILE A 79 8.93 6.44 15.01
N GLN A 80 8.69 7.74 15.22
CA GLN A 80 7.88 8.56 14.30
C GLN A 80 8.48 8.58 12.89
N GLN A 81 9.81 8.70 12.76
CA GLN A 81 10.50 8.62 11.48
C GLN A 81 10.25 7.27 10.80
N LYS A 82 10.40 6.15 11.52
CA LYS A 82 10.14 4.81 10.97
C LYS A 82 8.69 4.63 10.52
N VAL A 83 7.73 5.17 11.26
CA VAL A 83 6.30 5.13 10.89
C VAL A 83 6.06 5.93 9.62
N ARG A 84 6.73 7.06 9.45
CA ARG A 84 6.66 7.85 8.21
C ARG A 84 7.21 7.06 7.03
N ASP A 85 8.41 6.49 7.17
CA ASP A 85 9.03 5.65 6.12
C ASP A 85 8.14 4.45 5.75
N LEU A 86 7.49 3.83 6.75
CA LEU A 86 6.54 2.75 6.54
C LEU A 86 5.32 3.21 5.73
N THR A 87 4.81 4.41 6.01
CA THR A 87 3.69 5.01 5.28
C THR A 87 4.06 5.27 3.82
N ASP A 88 5.25 5.82 3.58
CA ASP A 88 5.77 6.07 2.23
C ASP A 88 5.94 4.74 1.46
N ASN A 89 6.49 3.71 2.10
CA ASN A 89 6.60 2.36 1.53
C ASN A 89 5.23 1.77 1.15
N PHE A 90 4.19 1.98 1.96
CA PHE A 90 2.83 1.54 1.63
C PHE A 90 2.23 2.31 0.44
N CYS A 91 2.51 3.61 0.34
CA CYS A 91 2.13 4.40 -0.82
C CYS A 91 2.81 3.90 -2.11
N ASP A 92 4.10 3.57 -2.04
CA ASP A 92 4.84 2.98 -3.15
C ASP A 92 4.29 1.61 -3.53
N LEU A 93 4.04 0.75 -2.53
CA LEU A 93 3.45 -0.57 -2.74
C LEU A 93 2.10 -0.46 -3.47
N LYS A 94 1.23 0.46 -3.04
CA LYS A 94 -0.04 0.73 -3.72
C LYS A 94 0.16 1.16 -5.17
N SER A 95 1.14 2.01 -5.44
CA SER A 95 1.50 2.45 -6.79
C SER A 95 1.95 1.27 -7.66
N TYR A 96 2.81 0.39 -7.14
CA TYR A 96 3.25 -0.82 -7.84
C TYR A 96 2.09 -1.77 -8.13
N PHE A 97 1.21 -2.03 -7.15
CA PHE A 97 0.04 -2.88 -7.37
C PHE A 97 -0.90 -2.30 -8.42
N MET A 98 -1.10 -0.99 -8.47
CA MET A 98 -1.92 -0.39 -9.52
C MET A 98 -1.27 -0.50 -10.90
N LYS A 99 0.05 -0.28 -11.02
CA LYS A 99 0.77 -0.50 -12.28
C LYS A 99 0.69 -1.95 -12.73
N LEU A 100 0.87 -2.90 -11.81
CA LEU A 100 0.76 -4.32 -12.10
C LEU A 100 -0.66 -4.69 -12.57
N ASN A 101 -1.68 -4.25 -11.84
CA ASN A 101 -3.07 -4.55 -12.20
C ASN A 101 -3.45 -3.94 -13.54
N THR A 102 -3.06 -2.70 -13.81
CA THR A 102 -3.33 -2.05 -15.10
C THR A 102 -2.62 -2.78 -16.24
N PHE A 103 -1.35 -3.16 -16.07
CA PHE A 103 -0.61 -3.97 -17.03
C PHE A 103 -1.30 -5.32 -17.28
N LEU A 104 -1.63 -6.07 -16.22
CA LEU A 104 -2.31 -7.36 -16.32
C LEU A 104 -3.66 -7.23 -17.03
N ILE A 105 -4.46 -6.22 -16.72
CA ILE A 105 -5.77 -6.02 -17.37
C ILE A 105 -5.62 -5.77 -18.87
N LEU A 106 -4.62 -4.98 -19.29
CA LEU A 106 -4.37 -4.69 -20.70
C LEU A 106 -3.87 -5.94 -21.44
N GLU A 107 -2.81 -6.57 -20.95
CA GLU A 107 -2.22 -7.77 -21.55
C GLU A 107 -3.20 -8.94 -21.60
N LEU A 108 -4.00 -9.16 -20.54
CA LEU A 108 -4.98 -10.23 -20.50
C LEU A 108 -6.09 -10.02 -21.53
N LYS A 109 -6.53 -8.77 -21.74
CA LYS A 109 -7.51 -8.44 -22.78
C LYS A 109 -6.94 -8.69 -24.18
N GLU A 110 -5.71 -8.26 -24.44
CA GLU A 110 -5.08 -8.50 -25.74
C GLU A 110 -4.87 -9.99 -26.00
N PHE A 111 -4.39 -10.75 -25.00
CA PHE A 111 -4.20 -12.19 -25.09
C PHE A 111 -5.51 -12.93 -25.35
N THR A 112 -6.57 -12.61 -24.61
CA THR A 112 -7.89 -13.25 -24.79
C THR A 112 -8.48 -12.92 -26.16
N LEU A 113 -8.43 -11.67 -26.59
CA LEU A 113 -8.89 -11.24 -27.92
C LEU A 113 -8.11 -11.97 -29.03
N GLY A 114 -6.78 -12.04 -28.93
CA GLY A 114 -5.93 -12.76 -29.88
C GLY A 114 -6.26 -14.25 -29.96
N ASN A 115 -6.52 -14.89 -28.81
CA ASN A 115 -6.93 -16.30 -28.77
C ASN A 115 -8.30 -16.52 -29.42
N TYR A 116 -9.29 -15.67 -29.13
CA TYR A 116 -10.60 -15.76 -29.77
C TYR A 116 -10.49 -15.55 -31.28
N GLN A 117 -9.79 -14.50 -31.73
CA GLN A 117 -9.57 -14.25 -33.16
C GLN A 117 -8.92 -15.45 -33.86
N LYS A 118 -7.88 -16.04 -33.26
CA LYS A 118 -7.20 -17.22 -33.80
C LYS A 118 -8.15 -18.44 -33.89
N SER A 119 -8.98 -18.65 -32.87
CA SER A 119 -9.96 -19.74 -32.84
C SER A 119 -11.06 -19.56 -33.90
N TYR A 120 -11.66 -18.37 -33.96
CA TYR A 120 -12.71 -18.05 -34.95
C TYR A 120 -12.17 -18.09 -36.38
N LYS A 121 -10.96 -17.57 -36.63
CA LYS A 121 -10.31 -17.65 -37.95
C LYS A 121 -10.17 -19.10 -38.41
N LYS A 122 -9.74 -20.01 -37.52
CA LYS A 122 -9.65 -21.45 -37.83
C LYS A 122 -11.03 -22.05 -38.15
N LYS A 123 -12.05 -21.73 -37.34
CA LYS A 123 -13.42 -22.21 -37.56
C LYS A 123 -13.98 -21.73 -38.90
N LEU A 124 -13.82 -20.45 -39.22
CA LEU A 124 -14.28 -19.87 -40.50
C LEU A 124 -13.62 -20.53 -41.70
N VAL A 125 -12.30 -20.71 -41.67
CA VAL A 125 -11.56 -21.39 -42.75
C VAL A 125 -12.05 -22.83 -42.92
N PHE A 126 -12.35 -23.53 -41.82
CA PHE A 126 -12.91 -24.88 -41.88
C PHE A 126 -14.32 -24.89 -42.49
N THR A 127 -15.20 -23.99 -42.06
CA THR A 127 -16.55 -23.86 -42.61
C THR A 127 -16.52 -23.55 -44.11
N GLN A 128 -15.66 -22.64 -44.55
CA GLN A 128 -15.48 -22.31 -45.97
C GLN A 128 -15.00 -23.52 -46.79
N ARG A 129 -14.10 -24.33 -46.23
CA ARG A 129 -13.66 -25.59 -46.87
C ARG A 129 -14.80 -26.60 -46.96
N LEU A 130 -15.60 -26.75 -45.91
CA LEU A 130 -16.77 -27.62 -45.92
C LEU A 130 -17.77 -27.18 -46.98
N GLU A 131 -18.13 -25.89 -47.02
CA GLU A 131 -19.06 -25.32 -47.99
C GLU A 131 -18.60 -25.55 -49.45
N LYS A 132 -17.29 -25.42 -49.70
CA LYS A 132 -16.72 -25.70 -51.02
C LYS A 132 -16.81 -27.19 -51.40
N GLN A 133 -16.75 -28.10 -50.43
CA GLN A 133 -16.87 -29.54 -50.70
C GLN A 133 -18.34 -29.97 -50.82
N THR A 134 -19.23 -29.43 -50.01
CA THR A 134 -20.67 -29.72 -50.08
C THR A 134 -21.28 -29.19 -51.37
N SER A 135 -20.89 -27.99 -51.82
CA SER A 135 -21.32 -27.45 -53.13
C SER A 135 -20.87 -28.33 -54.29
N LYS A 136 -19.61 -28.81 -54.29
CA LYS A 136 -19.12 -29.78 -55.28
C LYS A 136 -19.92 -31.08 -55.26
N LEU A 137 -20.19 -31.63 -54.07
CA LEU A 137 -20.96 -32.85 -53.91
C LEU A 137 -22.39 -32.67 -54.43
N LEU A 138 -23.05 -31.56 -54.08
CA LEU A 138 -24.38 -31.21 -54.57
C LEU A 138 -24.40 -31.12 -56.10
N ALA A 139 -23.46 -30.41 -56.71
CA ALA A 139 -23.35 -30.33 -58.17
C ALA A 139 -23.20 -31.73 -58.81
N LEU A 140 -22.37 -32.59 -58.23
CA LEU A 140 -22.14 -33.95 -58.72
C LEU A 140 -23.40 -34.83 -58.58
N LEU A 141 -24.13 -34.70 -57.48
CA LEU A 141 -25.42 -35.37 -57.27
C LEU A 141 -26.48 -34.92 -58.28
N ILE A 142 -26.55 -33.62 -58.57
CA ILE A 142 -27.46 -33.05 -59.58
C ILE A 142 -27.13 -33.63 -60.95
N VAL A 143 -25.85 -33.58 -61.38
CA VAL A 143 -25.40 -34.14 -62.66
C VAL A 143 -25.72 -35.64 -62.75
N LYS A 144 -25.50 -36.41 -61.67
CA LYS A 144 -25.80 -37.85 -61.64
C LYS A 144 -27.30 -38.13 -61.76
N LYS A 145 -28.15 -37.34 -61.08
CA LYS A 145 -29.61 -37.46 -61.22
C LYS A 145 -30.08 -37.10 -62.61
N LEU A 146 -29.59 -36.00 -63.18
CA LEU A 146 -29.90 -35.60 -64.55
C LEU A 146 -29.49 -36.68 -65.55
N ARG A 147 -28.27 -37.22 -65.44
CA ARG A 147 -27.81 -38.33 -66.29
C ARG A 147 -28.70 -39.57 -66.20
N LYS A 148 -29.20 -39.90 -64.99
CA LYS A 148 -30.13 -41.03 -64.82
C LYS A 148 -31.47 -40.76 -65.52
N ILE A 149 -32.01 -39.54 -65.38
CA ILE A 149 -33.24 -39.13 -66.04
C ILE A 149 -33.07 -39.17 -67.56
N THR A 150 -31.97 -38.63 -68.10
CA THR A 150 -31.71 -38.65 -69.55
C THR A 150 -31.56 -40.06 -70.08
N ASN A 151 -30.84 -40.93 -69.37
CA ASN A 151 -30.67 -42.33 -69.77
C ASN A 151 -32.00 -43.10 -69.74
N LEU A 152 -32.83 -42.89 -68.72
CA LEU A 152 -34.17 -43.48 -68.64
C LEU A 152 -35.05 -42.98 -69.81
N ASN A 153 -35.05 -41.67 -70.06
CA ASN A 153 -35.80 -41.08 -71.17
C ASN A 153 -35.35 -41.69 -72.52
N GLN A 154 -34.04 -41.82 -72.74
CA GLN A 154 -33.50 -42.45 -73.94
C GLN A 154 -33.88 -43.94 -74.05
N TYR A 155 -33.87 -44.68 -72.94
CA TYR A 155 -34.27 -46.08 -72.89
C TYR A 155 -35.76 -46.25 -73.25
N TYR A 156 -36.65 -45.45 -72.65
CA TYR A 156 -38.08 -45.48 -72.96
C TYR A 156 -38.36 -45.10 -74.42
N LEU A 157 -37.68 -44.07 -74.94
CA LEU A 157 -37.80 -43.67 -76.34
C LEU A 157 -37.35 -44.77 -77.32
N LYS A 158 -36.30 -45.53 -76.99
CA LYS A 158 -35.76 -46.58 -77.86
C LYS A 158 -36.58 -47.87 -77.81
N ASN A 159 -37.05 -48.28 -76.63
CA ASN A 159 -37.61 -49.61 -76.41
C ASN A 159 -39.14 -49.64 -76.31
N PHE A 160 -39.80 -48.53 -75.99
CA PHE A 160 -41.26 -48.47 -75.88
C PHE A 160 -41.86 -47.58 -76.97
N GLN A 161 -42.50 -48.21 -77.97
CA GLN A 161 -43.17 -47.51 -79.08
C GLN A 161 -44.57 -46.99 -78.71
N LEU A 162 -44.72 -46.37 -77.55
CA LEU A 162 -45.98 -45.73 -77.15
C LEU A 162 -46.14 -44.40 -77.92
N GLY A 163 -47.32 -44.15 -78.48
CA GLY A 163 -47.58 -43.00 -79.38
C GLY A 163 -47.29 -41.62 -78.77
N THR A 164 -47.51 -41.48 -77.47
CA THR A 164 -47.23 -40.25 -76.69
C THR A 164 -45.74 -39.89 -76.67
N TRP A 165 -44.87 -40.88 -76.48
CA TRP A 165 -43.42 -40.67 -76.40
C TRP A 165 -42.79 -40.33 -77.77
N LYS A 166 -43.29 -40.93 -78.85
CA LYS A 166 -42.90 -40.54 -80.23
C LYS A 166 -43.27 -39.09 -80.54
N CYS A 167 -44.41 -38.59 -80.04
CA CYS A 167 -44.82 -37.21 -80.21
C CYS A 167 -43.86 -36.25 -79.48
N ILE A 168 -43.56 -36.52 -78.20
CA ILE A 168 -42.62 -35.74 -77.39
C ILE A 168 -41.22 -35.69 -78.03
N TYR A 169 -40.76 -36.82 -78.59
CA TYR A 169 -39.47 -36.88 -79.29
C TYR A 169 -39.45 -36.04 -80.58
N LYS A 170 -40.52 -36.06 -81.37
CA LYS A 170 -40.63 -35.22 -82.57
C LYS A 170 -40.68 -33.73 -82.23
N ILE A 171 -41.37 -33.36 -81.14
CA ILE A 171 -41.44 -31.98 -80.65
C ILE A 171 -40.04 -31.51 -80.21
N THR A 172 -39.34 -32.31 -79.39
CA THR A 172 -38.00 -31.97 -78.92
C THR A 172 -36.97 -31.90 -80.07
N LEU A 173 -37.06 -32.78 -81.07
CA LEU A 173 -36.25 -32.68 -82.29
C LEU A 173 -36.53 -31.39 -83.07
N ARG A 174 -37.81 -31.02 -83.23
CA ARG A 174 -38.20 -29.78 -83.91
C ARG A 174 -37.62 -28.56 -83.20
N GLU A 175 -37.75 -28.48 -81.87
CA GLU A 175 -37.18 -27.40 -81.07
C GLU A 175 -35.64 -27.35 -81.20
N TYR A 176 -34.99 -28.51 -81.28
CA TYR A 176 -33.55 -28.59 -81.50
C TYR A 176 -33.13 -28.10 -82.89
N PHE A 177 -33.89 -28.43 -83.94
CA PHE A 177 -33.63 -27.90 -85.28
C PHE A 177 -33.90 -26.40 -85.38
N GLU A 178 -34.99 -25.90 -84.81
CA GLU A 178 -35.30 -24.47 -84.77
C GLU A 178 -34.23 -23.66 -84.02
N THR A 179 -33.63 -24.22 -82.97
CA THR A 179 -32.54 -23.55 -82.22
C THR A 179 -31.21 -23.55 -82.96
N ILE A 180 -30.90 -24.56 -83.79
CA ILE A 180 -29.72 -24.56 -84.67
C ILE A 180 -29.91 -23.56 -85.80
N GLN A 181 -31.09 -23.53 -86.41
CA GLN A 181 -31.39 -22.69 -87.56
C GLN A 181 -31.47 -21.19 -87.21
N LYS A 182 -31.70 -20.85 -85.94
CA LYS A 182 -31.60 -19.47 -85.40
C LYS A 182 -30.18 -19.07 -84.97
N ARG A 183 -29.21 -19.98 -84.96
CA ARG A 183 -27.80 -19.72 -84.56
C ARG A 183 -26.84 -19.64 -85.74
N VAL A 184 -27.29 -19.95 -86.96
CA VAL A 184 -26.62 -19.64 -88.23
C VAL A 184 -27.19 -18.32 -88.75
#